data_AF-A0A7S1US71-F1
#
_entry.id   AF-A0A7S1US71-F1
#
_cell.length_a   1.000
_cell.length_b   1.000
_cell.length_c   1.000
_cell.angle_alpha   90.00
_cell.angle_beta   90.00
_cell.angle_gamma   90.00
#
_symmetry.space_group_name_H-M   'P 1'
#
loop_
_entity.id
_entity.type
_entity.pdbx_description
1 polymer ?
#
loop_
_entity_poly.entity_id
_entity_poly.type
_entity_poly.pdbx_seq_one_letter_code
_entity_poly.pdbx_strand_id
1 'polypeptide(L)'
;HKVTRWGSDKFARGCYVFLPPGATDQDFNSLQSPINGNGDSIVLEGSETMRLFWAGEHTTALHPSMAHGAMLSGMRAAKDVMQTLQFNYNDGRKGFDKMIPLSIFRKKNPSAALQCYLCHKKGTTVREGSLLCFQRGARLVLVHNNCGEYSPEVEVREGKWKDIVKAVNRGKQIICSICGKAGASVGCAAA
;
A
#
# COMPACT_ATOMS: atom_id res chain seq x y z
N HIS A 1 -45.56 -5.75 21.12
CA HIS A 1 -44.31 -4.97 20.96
C HIS A 1 -43.12 -5.92 20.84
N LYS A 2 -42.14 -5.61 19.97
CA LYS A 2 -40.86 -6.33 19.93
C LYS A 2 -39.85 -5.58 20.81
N VAL A 3 -39.16 -6.29 21.69
CA VAL A 3 -38.18 -5.73 22.63
C VAL A 3 -36.81 -6.32 22.30
N THR A 4 -35.84 -5.46 22.03
CA THR A 4 -34.46 -5.88 21.78
C THR A 4 -33.69 -6.00 23.10
N ARG A 5 -32.75 -6.95 23.16
CA ARG A 5 -31.89 -7.18 24.33
C ARG A 5 -30.45 -7.44 23.89
N TRP A 6 -29.85 -6.43 23.27
CA TRP A 6 -28.50 -6.50 22.68
C TRP A 6 -27.41 -6.99 23.65
N GLY A 7 -27.46 -6.57 24.91
CA GLY A 7 -26.50 -7.05 25.93
C GLY A 7 -26.60 -8.53 26.27
N SER A 8 -27.78 -9.15 26.06
CA SER A 8 -27.99 -10.59 26.27
C SER A 8 -27.83 -11.41 24.99
N ASP A 9 -27.66 -10.76 23.84
CA ASP A 9 -27.43 -11.45 22.57
C ASP A 9 -26.02 -12.06 22.56
N LYS A 10 -25.94 -13.38 22.32
CA LYS A 10 -24.67 -14.12 22.28
C LYS A 10 -23.73 -13.68 21.17
N PHE A 11 -24.26 -13.08 20.09
CA PHE A 11 -23.48 -12.64 18.93
C PHE A 11 -23.05 -11.18 19.00
N ALA A 12 -23.79 -10.33 19.70
CA ALA A 12 -23.48 -8.90 19.82
C ALA A 12 -22.86 -8.52 21.16
N ARG A 13 -23.34 -9.13 22.26
CA ARG A 13 -22.92 -8.87 23.65
C ARG A 13 -22.97 -7.39 24.07
N GLY A 14 -23.71 -6.56 23.33
CA GLY A 14 -23.70 -5.12 23.45
C GLY A 14 -24.31 -4.47 22.21
N CYS A 15 -24.42 -3.14 22.24
CA CYS A 15 -24.94 -2.38 21.11
C CYS A 15 -23.80 -1.91 20.19
N TYR A 16 -22.93 -1.04 20.72
CA TYR A 16 -21.87 -0.41 19.96
C TYR A 16 -20.63 -0.14 20.81
N VAL A 17 -19.49 0.10 20.16
CA VAL A 17 -18.25 0.53 20.82
C VAL A 17 -18.44 1.90 21.51
N PHE A 18 -17.73 2.09 22.62
CA PHE A 18 -17.62 3.36 23.34
C PHE A 18 -16.22 3.41 23.97
N LEU A 19 -15.58 4.58 24.01
CA LEU A 19 -14.29 4.75 24.68
C LEU A 19 -14.52 4.99 26.17
N PRO A 20 -14.19 4.02 27.06
CA PRO A 20 -14.27 4.25 28.50
C PRO A 20 -13.23 5.28 28.96
N PRO A 21 -13.40 5.89 30.16
CA PRO A 21 -12.38 6.75 30.74
C PRO A 21 -11.01 6.06 30.78
N GLY A 22 -9.98 6.74 30.24
CA GLY A 22 -8.63 6.21 30.12
C GLY A 22 -8.30 5.54 28.79
N ALA A 23 -9.31 5.21 27.96
CA ALA A 23 -9.10 4.78 26.59
C ALA A 23 -8.81 5.98 25.68
N THR A 24 -8.02 5.74 24.63
CA THR A 24 -7.60 6.76 23.66
C THR A 24 -7.78 6.26 22.24
N ASP A 25 -7.65 7.16 21.25
CA ASP A 25 -7.69 6.76 19.84
C ASP A 25 -6.62 5.73 19.46
N GLN A 26 -5.55 5.61 20.26
CA GLN A 26 -4.51 4.61 20.10
C GLN A 26 -5.02 3.18 20.32
N ASP A 27 -6.11 3.00 21.07
CA ASP A 27 -6.72 1.69 21.26
C ASP A 27 -7.35 1.19 19.96
N PHE A 28 -7.94 2.08 19.15
CA PHE A 28 -8.39 1.74 17.80
C PHE A 28 -7.21 1.36 16.89
N ASN A 29 -6.06 2.02 17.03
CA ASN A 29 -4.85 1.65 16.29
C ASN A 29 -4.39 0.22 16.63
N SER A 30 -4.53 -0.17 17.89
CA SER A 30 -4.21 -1.53 18.34
C SER A 30 -5.24 -2.54 17.81
N LEU A 31 -6.54 -2.23 17.94
CA LEU A 31 -7.63 -3.10 17.46
C LEU A 31 -7.64 -3.29 15.95
N GLN A 32 -7.16 -2.31 15.18
CA GLN A 32 -7.13 -2.37 13.73
C GLN A 32 -5.89 -3.09 13.17
N SER A 33 -4.90 -3.37 14.00
CA SER A 33 -3.59 -3.88 13.58
C SER A 33 -3.66 -5.37 13.20
N PRO A 34 -3.19 -5.77 12.00
CA PRO A 34 -3.21 -7.16 11.59
C PRO A 34 -2.19 -8.01 12.35
N ILE A 35 -2.42 -9.32 12.39
CA ILE A 35 -1.57 -10.29 13.09
C ILE A 35 -0.94 -11.27 12.08
N ASN A 36 0.36 -11.53 12.24
CA ASN A 36 1.11 -12.49 11.43
C ASN A 36 0.79 -13.96 11.81
N GLY A 37 1.43 -14.92 11.15
CA GLY A 37 1.26 -16.34 11.48
C GLY A 37 1.82 -16.75 12.85
N ASN A 38 2.67 -15.93 13.46
CA ASN A 38 3.31 -16.19 14.75
C ASN A 38 2.55 -15.56 15.93
N GLY A 39 1.48 -14.79 15.66
CA GLY A 39 0.69 -14.11 16.69
C GLY A 39 1.14 -12.68 17.00
N ASP A 40 2.13 -12.15 16.29
CA ASP A 40 2.61 -10.78 16.50
C ASP A 40 1.81 -9.76 15.68
N SER A 41 1.40 -8.69 16.35
CA SER A 41 0.69 -7.54 15.76
C SER A 41 1.63 -6.46 15.21
N ILE A 42 2.93 -6.60 15.45
CA ILE A 42 3.89 -5.55 15.11
C ILE A 42 4.42 -5.81 13.70
N VAL A 43 4.46 -4.75 12.89
CA VAL A 43 5.22 -4.71 11.62
C VAL A 43 6.73 -4.68 11.92
N LEU A 44 7.18 -5.52 12.85
CA LEU A 44 8.57 -5.73 13.18
C LEU A 44 9.05 -6.90 12.34
N GLU A 45 9.84 -6.53 11.34
CA GLU A 45 10.92 -7.37 10.84
C GLU A 45 10.55 -8.76 10.33
N GLY A 46 10.36 -8.86 9.02
CA GLY A 46 10.46 -10.14 8.35
C GLY A 46 9.73 -10.16 7.03
N SER A 47 10.05 -11.16 6.22
CA SER A 47 9.24 -11.60 5.10
C SER A 47 7.97 -12.31 5.61
N GLU A 48 7.41 -11.85 6.71
CA GLU A 48 6.28 -12.50 7.37
C GLU A 48 4.98 -11.93 6.85
N THR A 49 4.11 -12.85 6.47
CA THR A 49 2.86 -12.54 5.81
C THR A 49 1.77 -12.41 6.87
N MET A 50 1.07 -11.28 6.89
CA MET A 50 -0.10 -11.11 7.74
C MET A 50 -1.17 -12.17 7.41
N ARG A 51 -1.85 -12.69 8.43
CA ARG A 51 -2.83 -13.77 8.30
C ARG A 51 -4.20 -13.37 8.80
N LEU A 52 -4.24 -12.62 9.90
CA LEU A 52 -5.48 -12.20 10.54
C LEU A 52 -5.60 -10.68 10.45
N PHE A 53 -6.76 -10.22 10.00
CA PHE A 53 -7.08 -8.81 9.79
C PHE A 53 -8.37 -8.48 10.52
N TRP A 54 -8.47 -7.26 11.05
CA TRP A 54 -9.61 -6.84 11.85
C TRP A 54 -10.38 -5.70 11.18
N ALA A 55 -11.69 -5.83 11.17
CA ALA A 55 -12.64 -4.85 10.68
C ALA A 55 -13.88 -4.82 11.59
N GLY A 56 -14.68 -3.76 11.42
CA GLY A 56 -15.87 -3.49 12.21
C GLY A 56 -15.82 -2.11 12.84
N GLU A 57 -16.94 -1.68 13.39
CA GLU A 57 -17.09 -0.35 14.00
C GLU A 57 -16.09 -0.07 15.14
N HIS A 58 -15.61 -1.12 15.82
CA HIS A 58 -14.62 -1.02 16.91
C HIS A 58 -13.18 -0.92 16.42
N THR A 59 -12.94 -0.81 15.10
CA THR A 59 -11.59 -0.75 14.50
C THR A 59 -11.31 0.57 13.80
N THR A 60 -12.12 1.61 14.05
CA THR A 60 -11.97 2.93 13.44
C THR A 60 -12.20 4.06 14.45
N ALA A 61 -11.21 4.95 14.55
CA ALA A 61 -11.34 6.16 15.37
C ALA A 61 -12.11 7.28 14.66
N LEU A 62 -12.23 7.25 13.32
CA LEU A 62 -12.86 8.33 12.55
C LEU A 62 -14.39 8.33 12.71
N HIS A 63 -14.99 7.14 12.69
CA HIS A 63 -16.45 6.96 12.76
C HIS A 63 -16.80 5.74 13.63
N PRO A 64 -16.46 5.76 14.94
CA PRO A 64 -16.80 4.67 15.84
C PRO A 64 -18.32 4.54 15.96
N SER A 65 -18.80 3.33 16.25
CA SER A 65 -20.22 3.06 16.58
C SER A 65 -21.21 3.38 15.46
N MET A 66 -20.72 3.56 14.24
CA MET A 66 -21.51 3.95 13.07
C MET A 66 -21.40 2.88 11.96
N ALA A 67 -22.52 2.62 11.29
CA ALA A 67 -22.58 1.62 10.21
C ALA A 67 -21.62 1.94 9.05
N HIS A 68 -21.48 3.21 8.64
CA HIS A 68 -20.52 3.59 7.60
C HIS A 68 -19.07 3.47 8.09
N GLY A 69 -18.82 3.62 9.39
CA GLY A 69 -17.52 3.32 9.99
C GLY A 69 -17.14 1.85 9.85
N ALA A 70 -18.10 0.95 10.14
CA ALA A 70 -17.92 -0.48 9.91
C ALA A 70 -17.64 -0.79 8.42
N MET A 71 -18.39 -0.19 7.49
CA MET A 71 -18.16 -0.33 6.05
C MET A 71 -16.76 0.13 5.63
N LEU A 72 -16.34 1.33 6.05
CA LEU A 72 -15.02 1.89 5.73
C LEU A 72 -13.88 1.03 6.28
N SER A 73 -14.03 0.54 7.51
CA SER A 73 -13.07 -0.38 8.11
C SER A 73 -12.97 -1.72 7.35
N GLY A 74 -14.08 -2.22 6.80
CA GLY A 74 -14.11 -3.40 5.95
C GLY A 74 -13.35 -3.19 4.64
N MET A 75 -13.53 -2.04 3.99
CA MET A 75 -12.77 -1.68 2.79
C MET A 75 -11.26 -1.55 3.07
N ARG A 76 -10.89 -0.97 4.22
CA ARG A 76 -9.49 -0.92 4.69
C ARG A 76 -8.91 -2.32 4.85
N ALA A 77 -9.55 -3.18 5.65
CA ALA A 77 -9.06 -4.54 5.91
C ALA A 77 -9.01 -5.38 4.63
N ALA A 78 -9.98 -5.25 3.72
CA ALA A 78 -9.95 -5.91 2.42
C ALA A 78 -8.74 -5.47 1.58
N LYS A 79 -8.42 -4.18 1.58
CA LYS A 79 -7.21 -3.66 0.93
C LYS A 79 -5.94 -4.25 1.55
N ASP A 80 -5.87 -4.36 2.87
CA ASP A 80 -4.72 -4.95 3.58
C ASP A 80 -4.53 -6.44 3.24
N VAL A 81 -5.64 -7.19 3.15
CA VAL A 81 -5.65 -8.59 2.69
C VAL A 81 -5.15 -8.68 1.25
N MET A 82 -5.71 -7.88 0.34
CA MET A 82 -5.29 -7.86 -1.06
C MET A 82 -3.81 -7.52 -1.20
N GLN A 83 -3.33 -6.54 -0.44
CA GLN A 83 -1.93 -6.14 -0.42
C GLN A 83 -1.05 -7.34 -0.03
N THR A 84 -1.44 -8.06 1.01
CA THR A 84 -0.72 -9.24 1.51
C THR A 84 -0.75 -10.41 0.51
N LEU A 85 -1.87 -10.63 -0.16
CA LEU A 85 -2.01 -11.65 -1.21
C LEU A 85 -1.17 -11.28 -2.44
N GLN A 86 -1.15 -10.01 -2.84
CA GLN A 86 -0.32 -9.52 -3.95
C GLN A 86 1.18 -9.66 -3.65
N PHE A 87 1.62 -9.55 -2.39
CA PHE A 87 3.01 -9.90 -2.01
C PHE A 87 3.32 -11.38 -2.19
N ASN A 88 2.35 -12.24 -1.87
CA ASN A 88 2.51 -13.70 -1.92
C ASN A 88 2.26 -14.31 -3.29
N TYR A 89 1.65 -13.56 -4.22
CA TYR A 89 1.48 -14.00 -5.60
C TYR A 89 2.84 -13.98 -6.32
N ASN A 90 3.56 -15.09 -6.20
CA ASN A 90 4.63 -15.47 -7.13
C ASN A 90 3.96 -15.94 -8.43
N ASP A 91 3.58 -15.01 -9.29
CA ASP A 91 3.37 -15.35 -10.70
C ASP A 91 4.76 -15.76 -11.22
N GLY A 92 5.08 -17.05 -11.22
CA GLY A 92 6.33 -17.59 -11.77
C GLY A 92 6.55 -17.24 -13.26
N ARG A 93 5.64 -16.46 -13.86
CA ARG A 93 5.80 -15.80 -15.15
C ARG A 93 6.97 -14.82 -15.09
N LYS A 94 8.07 -15.24 -15.70
CA LYS A 94 9.25 -14.40 -15.96
C LYS A 94 8.81 -13.06 -16.59
N GLY A 95 9.12 -11.94 -15.93
CA GLY A 95 9.01 -10.60 -16.52
C GLY A 95 8.09 -9.60 -15.81
N PHE A 96 7.20 -10.04 -14.93
CA PHE A 96 6.34 -9.14 -14.15
C PHE A 96 7.09 -8.55 -12.96
N ASP A 97 6.90 -7.25 -12.72
CA ASP A 97 7.50 -6.54 -11.60
C ASP A 97 6.45 -6.43 -10.49
N LYS A 98 6.81 -6.86 -9.27
CA LYS A 98 5.87 -6.90 -8.13
C LYS A 98 5.74 -5.52 -7.51
N MET A 99 4.52 -5.01 -7.37
CA MET A 99 4.33 -3.79 -6.58
C MET A 99 4.51 -4.11 -5.09
N ILE A 100 5.25 -3.29 -4.36
CA ILE A 100 5.46 -3.38 -2.89
C ILE A 100 5.08 -2.07 -2.20
N PRO A 101 4.69 -2.07 -0.90
CA PRO A 101 4.36 -0.86 -0.19
C PRO A 101 5.61 -0.01 0.00
N LEU A 102 5.43 1.31 -0.04
CA LEU A 102 6.52 2.26 0.21
C LEU A 102 7.17 2.08 1.60
N SER A 103 6.44 1.57 2.59
CA SER A 103 6.99 1.26 3.92
C SER A 103 8.10 0.20 3.86
N ILE A 104 7.94 -0.84 3.02
CA ILE A 104 8.97 -1.86 2.81
C ILE A 104 10.19 -1.26 2.13
N PHE A 105 9.99 -0.39 1.12
CA PHE A 105 11.08 0.31 0.44
C PHE A 105 11.87 1.20 1.41
N ARG A 106 11.18 2.04 2.18
CA ARG A 106 11.77 2.99 3.13
C ARG A 106 12.53 2.26 4.23
N LYS A 107 12.04 1.11 4.69
CA LYS A 107 12.75 0.27 5.66
C LYS A 107 14.05 -0.32 5.08
N LYS A 108 14.00 -0.84 3.85
CA LYS A 108 15.20 -1.38 3.16
C LYS A 108 16.19 -0.29 2.75
N ASN A 109 15.71 0.93 2.51
CA ASN A 109 16.50 2.06 2.05
C ASN A 109 16.16 3.33 2.87
N PRO A 110 16.58 3.41 4.14
CA PRO A 110 16.18 4.49 5.05
C PRO A 110 16.72 5.86 4.61
N SER A 111 17.92 5.89 4.04
CA SER A 111 18.57 7.10 3.53
C SER A 111 18.16 7.46 2.09
N ALA A 112 17.50 6.56 1.36
CA ALA A 112 17.11 6.84 -0.01
C ALA A 112 15.96 7.84 -0.07
N ALA A 113 16.07 8.80 -0.98
CA ALA A 113 14.99 9.74 -1.27
C ALA A 113 13.77 9.00 -1.83
N LEU A 114 12.60 9.28 -1.27
CA LEU A 114 11.32 8.83 -1.82
C LEU A 114 10.98 9.66 -3.07
N GLN A 115 11.70 9.41 -4.16
CA GLN A 115 11.53 10.08 -5.44
C GLN A 115 11.37 9.07 -6.57
N CYS A 116 10.62 9.46 -7.59
CA CYS A 116 10.46 8.65 -8.79
C CYS A 116 11.78 8.55 -9.55
N TYR A 117 12.17 7.34 -9.95
CA TYR A 117 13.43 7.08 -10.65
C TYR A 117 13.37 7.49 -12.12
N LEU A 118 12.17 7.83 -12.62
CA LEU A 118 11.97 8.34 -13.97
C LEU A 118 11.98 9.87 -14.02
N CYS A 119 11.05 10.51 -13.31
CA CYS A 119 10.88 11.97 -13.36
C CYS A 119 11.65 12.73 -12.26
N HIS A 120 12.24 12.04 -11.29
CA HIS A 120 12.97 12.59 -10.13
C HIS A 120 12.16 13.49 -9.19
N LYS A 121 10.84 13.60 -9.38
CA LYS A 121 9.96 14.30 -8.43
C LYS A 121 9.82 13.47 -7.14
N LYS A 122 9.81 14.16 -6.00
CA LYS A 122 9.69 13.57 -4.67
C LYS A 122 8.23 13.32 -4.31
N GLY A 123 7.97 12.23 -3.61
CA GLY A 123 6.66 11.86 -3.09
C GLY A 123 5.61 11.63 -4.18
N THR A 124 4.36 11.50 -3.76
CA THR A 124 3.19 11.48 -4.65
C THR A 124 2.89 12.89 -5.14
N THR A 125 2.51 13.03 -6.42
CA THR A 125 2.17 14.32 -7.02
C THR A 125 0.82 14.26 -7.71
N VAL A 126 0.19 15.42 -7.93
CA VAL A 126 -1.14 15.50 -8.57
C VAL A 126 -1.09 15.08 -10.05
N ARG A 127 -0.05 15.50 -10.78
CA ARG A 127 0.05 15.26 -12.23
C ARG A 127 0.57 13.86 -12.57
N GLU A 128 1.64 13.43 -11.90
CA GLU A 128 2.27 12.14 -12.17
C GLU A 128 1.60 10.99 -11.39
N GLY A 129 0.82 11.33 -10.36
CA GLY A 129 0.04 10.38 -9.58
C GLY A 129 0.81 9.81 -8.39
N SER A 130 0.33 8.66 -7.91
CA SER A 130 0.85 8.02 -6.69
C SER A 130 2.23 7.43 -6.92
N LEU A 131 3.15 7.64 -5.96
CA LEU A 131 4.48 7.03 -6.00
C LEU A 131 4.36 5.56 -5.57
N LEU A 132 4.73 4.64 -6.46
CA LEU A 132 4.64 3.20 -6.25
C LEU A 132 6.05 2.61 -6.17
N CYS A 133 6.21 1.52 -5.41
CA CYS A 133 7.46 0.76 -5.41
C CYS A 133 7.27 -0.54 -6.17
N PHE A 134 8.23 -0.87 -7.03
CA PHE A 134 8.27 -2.11 -7.79
C PHE A 134 9.53 -2.92 -7.49
N GLN A 135 9.38 -4.22 -7.39
CA GLN A 135 10.42 -5.19 -7.08
C GLN A 135 10.59 -6.21 -8.21
N ARG A 136 11.84 -6.38 -8.66
CA ARG A 136 12.25 -7.48 -9.54
C ARG A 136 13.50 -8.14 -8.98
N GLY A 137 13.35 -9.37 -8.46
CA GLY A 137 14.42 -10.02 -7.70
C GLY A 137 14.83 -9.17 -6.49
N ALA A 138 16.13 -8.83 -6.40
CA ALA A 138 16.66 -7.96 -5.35
C ALA A 138 16.50 -6.45 -5.64
N ARG A 139 16.17 -6.05 -6.87
CA ARG A 139 16.10 -4.63 -7.26
C ARG A 139 14.75 -4.05 -6.86
N LEU A 140 14.81 -2.87 -6.24
CA LEU A 140 13.66 -2.04 -5.92
C LEU A 140 13.75 -0.73 -6.70
N VAL A 141 12.65 -0.31 -7.30
CA VAL A 141 12.54 0.98 -8.00
C VAL A 141 11.29 1.72 -7.54
N LEU A 142 11.38 3.04 -7.45
CA LEU A 142 10.25 3.91 -7.17
C LEU A 142 9.82 4.59 -8.46
N VAL A 143 8.54 4.48 -8.83
CA VAL A 143 8.01 5.08 -10.05
C VAL A 143 6.58 5.55 -9.79
N HIS A 144 6.20 6.75 -10.27
CA HIS A 144 4.81 7.18 -10.23
C HIS A 144 3.93 6.33 -11.15
N ASN A 145 2.65 6.13 -10.84
CA ASN A 145 1.78 5.32 -11.70
C ASN A 145 1.80 5.83 -13.16
N ASN A 146 1.63 7.14 -13.39
CA ASN A 146 1.59 7.69 -14.75
C ASN A 146 2.97 7.61 -15.41
N CYS A 147 4.06 7.79 -14.66
CA CYS A 147 5.41 7.64 -15.20
C CYS A 147 5.68 6.20 -15.66
N GLY A 148 5.20 5.20 -14.92
CA GLY A 148 5.30 3.80 -15.32
C GLY A 148 4.41 3.52 -16.53
N GLU A 149 3.14 3.91 -16.46
CA GLU A 149 2.11 3.60 -17.47
C GLU A 149 2.39 4.23 -18.83
N TYR A 150 2.99 5.43 -18.85
CA TYR A 150 3.35 6.13 -20.09
C TYR A 150 4.73 5.75 -20.62
N SER A 151 5.46 4.84 -19.96
CA SER A 151 6.76 4.38 -20.45
C SER A 151 6.57 3.35 -21.58
N PRO A 152 7.27 3.48 -22.72
CA PRO A 152 6.97 2.70 -23.93
C PRO A 152 7.26 1.20 -23.82
N GLU A 153 8.13 0.80 -22.89
CA GLU A 153 8.45 -0.61 -22.62
C GLU A 153 7.63 -1.24 -21.49
N VAL A 154 6.79 -0.45 -20.80
CA VAL A 154 5.99 -0.94 -19.68
C VAL A 154 4.64 -1.41 -20.19
N GLU A 155 4.26 -2.61 -19.80
CA GLU A 155 2.95 -3.19 -20.12
C GLU A 155 2.14 -3.33 -18.84
N VAL A 156 0.92 -2.78 -18.84
CA VAL A 156 -0.03 -2.88 -17.72
C VAL A 156 -1.27 -3.62 -18.20
N ARG A 157 -1.55 -4.79 -17.62
CA ARG A 157 -2.78 -5.56 -17.89
C ARG A 157 -3.41 -5.99 -16.59
N GLU A 158 -4.69 -5.64 -16.39
CA GLU A 158 -5.47 -6.06 -15.20
C GLU A 158 -4.75 -5.77 -13.86
N GLY A 159 -4.06 -4.64 -13.76
CA GLY A 159 -3.28 -4.25 -12.57
C GLY A 159 -1.94 -4.97 -12.39
N LYS A 160 -1.56 -5.88 -13.31
CA LYS A 160 -0.22 -6.47 -13.37
C LYS A 160 0.72 -5.59 -14.19
N TRP A 161 1.89 -5.31 -13.62
CA TRP A 161 2.91 -4.49 -14.26
C TRP A 161 4.08 -5.32 -14.76
N LYS A 162 4.60 -4.99 -15.94
CA LYS A 162 5.71 -5.69 -16.57
C LYS A 162 6.76 -4.71 -17.05
N ASP A 163 8.03 -5.07 -16.86
CA ASP A 163 9.20 -4.38 -17.40
C ASP A 163 9.42 -2.91 -16.96
N ILE A 164 8.85 -2.50 -15.82
CA ILE A 164 9.16 -1.22 -15.14
C ILE A 164 10.63 -1.16 -14.74
N VAL A 165 11.19 -2.22 -14.16
CA VAL A 165 12.61 -2.21 -13.76
C VAL A 165 13.51 -2.10 -15.00
N LYS A 166 13.09 -2.65 -16.15
CA LYS A 166 13.79 -2.44 -17.42
C LYS A 166 13.67 -0.99 -17.88
N ALA A 167 12.48 -0.41 -17.82
CA ALA A 167 12.22 1.00 -18.14
C ALA A 167 13.14 1.94 -17.36
N VAL A 168 13.23 1.73 -16.05
CA VAL A 168 14.12 2.51 -15.18
C VAL A 168 15.59 2.33 -15.54
N ASN A 169 16.04 1.11 -15.81
CA ASN A 169 17.43 0.86 -16.19
C ASN A 169 17.77 1.49 -17.56
N ARG A 170 16.83 1.44 -18.51
CA ARG A 170 16.96 2.12 -19.81
C ARG A 170 16.98 3.63 -19.63
N GLY A 171 16.06 4.20 -18.87
CA GLY A 171 15.98 5.64 -18.59
C GLY A 171 17.26 6.18 -17.97
N LYS A 172 17.94 5.41 -17.10
CA LYS A 172 19.27 5.79 -16.55
C LYS A 172 20.36 5.94 -17.61
N GLN A 173 20.25 5.25 -18.74
CA GLN A 173 21.20 5.34 -19.84
C GLN A 173 20.85 6.44 -20.85
N ILE A 174 19.61 6.96 -20.81
CA ILE A 174 19.13 8.00 -21.73
C ILE A 174 19.28 9.36 -21.06
N ILE A 175 20.13 10.21 -21.64
CA ILE A 175 20.32 11.59 -21.21
C ILE A 175 19.36 12.48 -22.01
N CYS A 176 18.55 13.29 -21.31
CA CYS A 176 17.71 14.28 -21.97
C CYS A 176 18.57 15.35 -22.65
N SER A 177 18.32 15.61 -23.94
CA SER A 177 19.02 16.66 -24.69
C SER A 177 18.70 18.08 -24.21
N ILE A 178 17.55 18.29 -23.55
CA ILE A 178 17.11 19.61 -23.08
C ILE A 178 17.69 19.92 -21.69
N CYS A 179 17.48 19.03 -20.71
CA CYS A 179 17.86 19.29 -19.32
C CYS A 179 19.15 18.60 -18.87
N GLY A 180 19.76 17.75 -19.72
CA GLY A 180 21.00 17.02 -19.41
C GLY A 180 20.85 15.94 -18.33
N LYS A 181 19.65 15.71 -17.80
CA LYS A 181 19.41 14.72 -16.74
C LYS A 181 19.07 13.36 -17.34
N ALA A 182 19.62 12.30 -16.76
CA ALA A 182 19.23 10.93 -17.06
C ALA A 182 17.98 10.51 -16.26
N GLY A 183 17.21 9.53 -16.74
CA GLY A 183 16.09 8.93 -16.02
C GLY A 183 14.74 9.03 -16.71
N ALA A 184 14.51 10.00 -17.60
CA ALA A 184 13.21 10.17 -18.25
C ALA A 184 12.92 9.05 -19.26
N SER A 185 11.72 8.43 -19.19
CA SER A 185 11.26 7.45 -20.18
C SER A 185 10.66 8.10 -21.44
N VAL A 186 10.15 9.33 -21.33
CA VAL A 186 9.73 10.19 -22.43
C VAL A 186 10.38 11.56 -22.22
N GLY A 187 10.95 12.13 -23.29
CA GLY A 187 11.73 13.36 -23.26
C GLY A 187 11.02 14.50 -22.52
N CYS A 188 11.77 15.24 -21.70
CA CYS A 188 11.23 16.32 -20.87
C CYS A 188 10.41 17.31 -21.70
N ALA A 189 9.10 17.38 -21.47
CA ALA A 189 8.36 18.61 -21.73
C ALA A 189 8.81 19.61 -20.66
N ALA A 190 9.62 20.59 -21.06
CA ALA A 190 10.00 21.71 -20.21
C ALA A 190 8.73 22.33 -19.60
N ALA A 191 8.76 22.56 -18.28
CA ALA A 191 7.86 23.51 -17.64
C ALA A 191 8.39 24.91 -17.85
#